data_AF-A0A7C2K5K1-F1
#
_entry.id   AF-A0A7C2K5K1-F1
#
_cell.length_a   1.000
_cell.length_b   1.000
_cell.length_c   1.000
_cell.angle_alpha   90.00
_cell.angle_beta   90.00
_cell.angle_gamma   90.00
#
_symmetry.space_group_name_H-M   'P 1'
#
loop_
_entity.id
_entity.type
_entity.pdbx_description
1 polymer ?
#
loop_
_entity_poly.entity_id
_entity_poly.type
_entity_poly.pdbx_seq_one_letter_code
_entity_poly.pdbx_strand_id
1 'polypeptide(L)'
;RLDVRIGDTVIVRRAGDVIPEVVRVVVQGRPKAARPWSMPSVCPVCGSALVREEGMAVWYCSGGWVCAAQRKQAVLHFASRRAMDIEGLGERIIDALVEFEYVHTPADLYVLQQADLLEMKQKLDERDGTTPETVRQGKIATRWAENLLNSIEASKHPTLARFLFAIGIPHIGENTSKILAKWLGNMGFIRKVPDLILRQIPGVGREAATSMTTFFAQAGNRQVVDAMLHAGVHCRDEGAPCAQWHTQMYLQELLIAAGINKLGKTRAGLMAGHYPNLPALIEAGEARWIAAGLPRAASQNLSVWLADLRQRNPLLAAEQIMLELLQAAPLPSQPSVAPLAGKTVVLTGTIENLSREVVKSRLEALGAKVSSSVSKKTSFVIAGQSAGSKLARARELGVEIWDTARLRDVLRKYAALA
;
A
#
# COMPACT_ATOMS: atom_id res chain seq x y z
N ARG A 1 27.89 16.27 -5.10
CA ARG A 1 27.51 17.53 -4.42
C ARG A 1 28.58 18.07 -3.48
N LEU A 2 29.25 17.26 -2.65
CA LEU A 2 30.31 17.71 -1.72
C LEU A 2 31.76 17.45 -2.19
N ASP A 3 31.96 16.75 -3.32
CA ASP A 3 33.29 16.28 -3.82
C ASP A 3 34.13 15.58 -2.73
N VAL A 4 33.51 14.71 -1.92
CA VAL A 4 34.24 13.96 -0.90
C VAL A 4 35.12 12.89 -1.53
N ARG A 5 36.35 12.77 -1.04
CA ARG A 5 37.35 11.80 -1.49
C ARG A 5 37.81 10.93 -0.32
N ILE A 6 38.23 9.70 -0.63
CA ILE A 6 38.84 8.81 0.35
C ILE A 6 40.14 9.47 0.82
N GLY A 7 40.24 9.71 2.14
CA GLY A 7 41.35 10.41 2.78
C GLY A 7 41.12 11.91 3.06
N ASP A 8 39.97 12.48 2.69
CA ASP A 8 39.65 13.88 3.02
C ASP A 8 39.41 14.08 4.52
N THR A 9 39.84 15.24 5.03
CA THR A 9 39.36 15.79 6.30
C THR A 9 37.97 16.40 6.09
N VAL A 10 37.00 15.97 6.89
CA VAL A 10 35.60 16.39 6.77
C VAL A 10 35.06 16.95 8.08
N ILE A 11 34.10 17.86 7.97
CA ILE A 11 33.32 18.34 9.13
C ILE A 11 32.05 17.49 9.21
N VAL A 12 31.93 16.79 10.33
CA VAL A 12 30.78 15.95 10.66
C VAL A 12 29.90 16.68 11.66
N ARG A 13 28.58 16.57 11.49
CA ARG A 13 27.60 17.05 12.47
C ARG A 13 26.74 15.89 12.93
N ARG A 14 26.43 15.86 14.21
CA ARG A 14 25.42 14.97 14.78
C ARG A 14 24.24 15.82 15.25
N ALA A 15 23.05 15.55 14.74
CA ALA A 15 21.81 16.19 15.19
C ALA A 15 21.03 15.19 16.06
N GLY A 16 21.04 15.41 17.38
CA GLY A 16 20.44 14.47 18.35
C GLY A 16 21.17 13.13 18.42
N ASP A 17 20.47 12.07 18.83
CA ASP A 17 21.02 10.71 18.95
C ASP A 17 21.00 9.88 17.65
N VAL A 18 21.03 10.53 16.49
CA VAL A 18 20.95 9.89 15.16
C VAL A 18 22.34 9.73 14.51
N ILE A 19 22.43 8.95 13.42
CA ILE A 19 23.63 8.75 12.59
C ILE A 19 24.22 10.11 12.16
N PRO A 20 25.51 10.39 12.40
CA PRO A 20 26.16 11.63 11.99
C PRO A 20 26.21 11.83 10.46
N GLU A 21 26.18 13.08 10.00
CA GLU A 21 26.27 13.43 8.59
C GLU A 21 27.54 14.23 8.26
N VAL A 22 28.08 14.01 7.05
CA VAL A 22 29.18 14.84 6.52
C VAL A 22 28.61 16.13 5.95
N VAL A 23 28.92 17.26 6.58
CA VAL A 23 28.40 18.58 6.19
C VAL A 23 29.23 19.19 5.06
N ARG A 24 30.56 19.13 5.18
CA ARG A 24 31.48 19.67 4.17
C ARG A 24 32.88 19.06 4.25
N VAL A 25 33.61 19.14 3.15
CA VAL A 25 35.02 18.79 3.05
C VAL A 25 35.88 20.01 3.37
N VAL A 26 36.97 19.81 4.13
CA VAL A 26 37.99 20.83 4.37
C VAL A 26 38.99 20.79 3.21
N VAL A 27 38.63 21.43 2.09
CA VAL A 27 39.38 21.34 0.82
C VAL A 27 40.85 21.78 0.96
N GLN A 28 41.13 22.78 1.80
CA GLN A 28 42.48 23.30 2.05
C GLN A 28 43.41 22.25 2.66
N GLY A 29 42.87 21.26 3.37
CA GLY A 29 43.62 20.18 4.01
C GLY A 29 43.63 18.87 3.21
N ARG A 30 43.18 18.87 1.94
CA ARG A 30 43.08 17.66 1.13
C ARG A 30 44.48 17.05 0.88
N PRO A 31 44.74 15.81 1.32
CA PRO A 31 46.00 15.14 1.01
C PRO A 31 46.16 14.93 -0.50
N LYS A 32 47.41 14.99 -1.00
CA LYS A 32 47.71 14.69 -2.41
C LYS A 32 47.30 13.27 -2.82
N ALA A 33 47.28 12.34 -1.87
CA ALA A 33 46.89 10.94 -2.09
C ALA A 33 45.37 10.70 -2.07
N ALA A 34 44.54 11.75 -1.88
CA ALA A 34 43.09 11.60 -1.78
C ALA A 34 42.49 11.09 -3.09
N ARG A 35 41.68 10.03 -3.01
CA ARG A 35 41.11 9.34 -4.19
C ARG A 35 39.62 9.63 -4.32
N PRO A 36 39.12 9.97 -5.52
CA PRO A 36 37.67 10.05 -5.76
C PRO A 36 36.99 8.73 -5.38
N TRP A 37 35.82 8.82 -4.75
CA TRP A 37 34.98 7.65 -4.52
C TRP A 37 34.05 7.46 -5.71
N SER A 38 33.95 6.24 -6.20
CA SER A 38 32.99 5.82 -7.21
C SER A 38 32.10 4.70 -6.66
N MET A 39 30.84 4.70 -7.07
CA MET A 39 29.94 3.61 -6.74
C MET A 39 30.49 2.31 -7.36
N PRO A 40 30.55 1.19 -6.61
CA PRO A 40 30.88 -0.11 -7.18
C PRO A 40 29.94 -0.46 -8.35
N SER A 41 30.42 -1.21 -9.33
CA SER A 41 29.56 -1.75 -10.41
C SER A 41 28.75 -2.97 -9.96
N VAL A 42 29.20 -3.63 -8.89
CA VAL A 42 28.60 -4.85 -8.33
C VAL A 42 28.33 -4.70 -6.84
N CYS A 43 27.32 -5.41 -6.36
CA CYS A 43 26.92 -5.44 -4.98
C CYS A 43 28.03 -6.11 -4.14
N PRO A 44 28.51 -5.45 -3.06
CA PRO A 44 29.55 -6.03 -2.22
C PRO A 44 29.09 -7.25 -1.38
N VAL A 45 27.78 -7.55 -1.38
CA VAL A 45 27.20 -8.67 -0.64
C VAL A 45 27.02 -9.91 -1.53
N CYS A 46 26.47 -9.74 -2.74
CA CYS A 46 26.10 -10.87 -3.59
C CYS A 46 26.71 -10.84 -4.99
N GLY A 47 27.53 -9.85 -5.31
CA GLY A 47 28.16 -9.71 -6.64
C GLY A 47 27.22 -9.34 -7.79
N SER A 48 25.91 -9.23 -7.55
CA SER A 48 24.94 -8.79 -8.58
C SER A 48 25.18 -7.35 -9.00
N ALA A 49 24.77 -6.98 -10.22
CA ALA A 49 24.94 -5.61 -10.71
C ALA A 49 24.24 -4.58 -9.80
N LEU A 50 24.88 -3.43 -9.60
CA LEU A 50 24.20 -2.26 -9.05
C LEU A 50 23.52 -1.51 -10.20
N VAL A 51 22.23 -1.25 -10.05
CA VAL A 51 21.40 -0.54 -11.03
C VAL A 51 20.93 0.79 -10.45
N ARG A 52 20.85 1.81 -11.31
CA ARG A 52 20.28 3.11 -10.97
C ARG A 52 19.35 3.52 -12.09
N GLU A 53 18.08 3.67 -11.76
CA GLU A 53 17.09 4.18 -12.69
C GLU A 53 17.37 5.63 -13.05
N GLU A 54 17.01 6.01 -14.27
CA GLU A 54 17.21 7.37 -14.77
C GLU A 54 16.45 8.38 -13.89
N GLY A 55 17.14 9.42 -13.42
CA GLY A 55 16.58 10.42 -12.51
C GLY A 55 16.62 10.04 -11.02
N MET A 56 16.96 8.80 -10.65
CA MET A 56 17.07 8.39 -9.25
C MET A 56 18.45 8.69 -8.67
N ALA A 57 18.50 9.14 -7.42
CA ALA A 57 19.76 9.44 -6.72
C ALA A 57 20.47 8.19 -6.18
N VAL A 58 19.70 7.13 -5.90
CA VAL A 58 20.14 5.92 -5.20
C VAL A 58 20.38 4.77 -6.17
N TRP A 59 21.37 3.94 -5.85
CA TRP A 59 21.63 2.68 -6.55
C TRP A 59 21.02 1.53 -5.77
N TYR A 60 20.51 0.54 -6.47
CA TYR A 60 19.92 -0.68 -5.92
C TYR A 60 20.70 -1.89 -6.39
N CYS A 61 20.76 -2.91 -5.54
CA CYS A 61 21.26 -4.21 -5.95
C CYS A 61 20.17 -4.94 -6.76
N SER A 62 20.51 -5.46 -7.94
CA SER A 62 19.57 -6.24 -8.77
C SER A 62 19.39 -7.69 -8.32
N GLY A 63 20.14 -8.12 -7.29
CA GLY A 63 20.19 -9.52 -6.86
C GLY A 63 18.92 -10.07 -6.22
N GLY A 64 17.95 -9.22 -5.84
CA GLY A 64 16.68 -9.68 -5.27
C GLY A 64 16.87 -10.71 -4.17
N TRP A 65 16.17 -11.84 -4.29
CA TRP A 65 16.25 -12.97 -3.35
C TRP A 65 17.61 -13.70 -3.31
N VAL A 66 18.49 -13.51 -4.30
CA VAL A 66 19.87 -14.04 -4.25
C VAL A 66 20.73 -13.22 -3.28
N CYS A 67 20.37 -11.95 -3.04
CA CYS A 67 21.14 -11.10 -2.16
C CYS A 67 20.77 -11.34 -0.69
N ALA A 68 21.69 -11.90 0.10
CA ALA A 68 21.50 -12.10 1.54
C ALA A 68 21.08 -10.82 2.29
N ALA A 69 21.62 -9.65 1.91
CA ALA A 69 21.20 -8.38 2.53
C ALA A 69 19.75 -8.00 2.19
N GLN A 70 19.28 -8.29 0.98
CA GLN A 70 17.87 -8.06 0.62
C GLN A 70 16.97 -9.09 1.28
N ARG A 71 17.39 -10.36 1.37
CA ARG A 71 16.66 -11.41 2.13
C ARG A 71 16.48 -10.99 3.59
N LYS A 72 17.56 -10.58 4.26
CA LYS A 72 17.54 -10.07 5.65
C LYS A 72 16.54 -8.93 5.80
N GLN A 73 16.60 -7.92 4.94
CA GLN A 73 15.68 -6.79 4.98
C GLN A 73 14.22 -7.17 4.67
N ALA A 74 13.99 -8.09 3.73
CA ALA A 74 12.66 -8.60 3.41
C ALA A 74 12.04 -9.34 4.59
N VAL A 75 12.80 -10.23 5.24
CA VAL A 75 12.36 -10.97 6.44
C VAL A 75 12.14 -10.01 7.62
N LEU A 76 13.03 -9.03 7.82
CA LEU A 76 12.88 -8.01 8.86
C LEU A 76 11.61 -7.16 8.67
N HIS A 77 11.38 -6.70 7.45
CA HIS A 77 10.17 -5.96 7.10
C HIS A 77 8.91 -6.81 7.31
N PHE A 78 8.93 -8.05 6.84
CA PHE A 78 7.84 -9.01 7.00
C PHE A 78 7.49 -9.25 8.47
N ALA A 79 8.49 -9.47 9.32
CA ALA A 79 8.32 -9.71 10.75
C ALA A 79 7.89 -8.46 11.55
N SER A 80 8.04 -7.26 10.98
CA SER A 80 7.84 -6.01 11.72
C SER A 80 6.42 -5.85 12.28
N ARG A 81 6.29 -5.04 13.34
CA ARG A 81 5.02 -4.77 14.06
C ARG A 81 3.86 -4.33 13.16
N ARG A 82 4.16 -3.61 12.07
CA ARG A 82 3.13 -3.11 11.14
C ARG A 82 2.79 -4.11 10.02
N ALA A 83 3.59 -5.16 9.87
CA ALA A 83 3.47 -6.22 8.87
C ALA A 83 2.87 -7.50 9.50
N MET A 84 3.67 -8.51 9.82
CA MET A 84 3.19 -9.76 10.42
C MET A 84 3.29 -9.79 11.95
N ASP A 85 4.00 -8.83 12.56
CA ASP A 85 4.13 -8.69 14.03
C ASP A 85 4.63 -9.97 14.71
N ILE A 86 5.76 -10.47 14.24
CA ILE A 86 6.40 -11.66 14.81
C ILE A 86 7.35 -11.20 15.92
N GLU A 87 6.83 -11.13 17.14
CA GLU A 87 7.62 -10.86 18.34
C GLU A 87 8.72 -11.91 18.53
N GLY A 88 9.90 -11.46 19.00
CA GLY A 88 11.07 -12.32 19.21
C GLY A 88 11.95 -12.51 17.96
N LEU A 89 11.46 -12.19 16.76
CA LEU A 89 12.22 -12.26 15.51
C LEU A 89 12.97 -10.94 15.24
N GLY A 90 13.97 -10.65 16.07
CA GLY A 90 14.81 -9.44 15.96
C GLY A 90 15.93 -9.56 14.92
N GLU A 91 16.57 -8.44 14.60
CA GLU A 91 17.63 -8.32 13.59
C GLU A 91 18.73 -9.37 13.74
N ARG A 92 19.25 -9.57 14.95
CA ARG A 92 20.30 -10.57 15.22
C ARG A 92 19.89 -12.01 14.88
N ILE A 93 18.64 -12.38 15.15
CA ILE A 93 18.12 -13.73 14.88
C ILE A 93 17.86 -13.90 13.39
N ILE A 94 17.28 -12.87 12.74
CA ILE A 94 17.06 -12.86 11.29
C ILE A 94 18.41 -12.95 10.55
N ASP A 95 19.41 -12.21 10.99
CA ASP A 95 20.74 -12.24 10.44
C ASP A 95 21.31 -13.65 10.44
N ALA A 96 21.23 -14.34 11.58
CA ALA A 96 21.71 -15.71 11.73
C ALA A 96 20.89 -16.71 10.91
N LEU A 97 19.55 -16.58 10.87
CA LEU A 97 18.68 -17.43 10.07
C LEU A 97 19.01 -17.33 8.57
N VAL A 98 19.28 -16.13 8.06
CA VAL A 98 19.61 -15.93 6.64
C VAL A 98 21.06 -16.30 6.34
N GLU A 99 22.00 -15.96 7.22
CA GLU A 99 23.44 -16.23 7.02
C GLU A 99 23.79 -17.71 7.10
N PHE A 100 23.09 -18.46 7.97
CA PHE A 100 23.22 -19.92 8.05
C PHE A 100 22.23 -20.66 7.13
N GLU A 101 21.60 -19.96 6.18
CA GLU A 101 20.73 -20.52 5.13
C GLU A 101 19.51 -21.32 5.65
N TYR A 102 19.02 -21.04 6.86
CA TYR A 102 17.74 -21.58 7.34
C TYR A 102 16.53 -20.87 6.71
N VAL A 103 16.70 -19.60 6.33
CA VAL A 103 15.61 -18.77 5.76
C VAL A 103 16.10 -18.09 4.48
N HIS A 104 15.47 -18.43 3.36
CA HIS A 104 15.70 -17.83 2.05
C HIS A 104 14.58 -16.85 1.69
N THR A 105 13.36 -17.15 2.12
CA THR A 105 12.16 -16.35 1.88
C THR A 105 11.30 -16.27 3.14
N PRO A 106 10.39 -15.29 3.25
CA PRO A 106 9.47 -15.21 4.39
C PRO A 106 8.61 -16.47 4.60
N ALA A 107 8.39 -17.27 3.54
CA ALA A 107 7.64 -18.52 3.65
C ALA A 107 8.35 -19.55 4.53
N ASP A 108 9.69 -19.56 4.54
CA ASP A 108 10.48 -20.55 5.28
C ASP A 108 10.29 -20.41 6.80
N LEU A 109 9.92 -19.22 7.27
CA LEU A 109 9.60 -18.99 8.69
C LEU A 109 8.52 -19.95 9.19
N TYR A 110 7.54 -20.29 8.35
CA TYR A 110 6.39 -21.10 8.73
C TYR A 110 6.65 -22.60 8.70
N VAL A 111 7.84 -23.04 8.26
CA VAL A 111 8.26 -24.44 8.30
C VAL A 111 9.42 -24.68 9.27
N LEU A 112 9.93 -23.62 9.92
CA LEU A 112 10.96 -23.74 10.95
C LEU A 112 10.49 -24.61 12.11
N GLN A 113 11.37 -25.48 12.56
CA GLN A 113 11.18 -26.33 13.72
C GLN A 113 12.03 -25.85 14.89
N GLN A 114 11.69 -26.32 16.09
CA GLN A 114 12.46 -26.01 17.29
C GLN A 114 13.94 -26.44 17.14
N ALA A 115 14.18 -27.59 16.48
CA ALA A 115 15.53 -28.08 16.21
C ALA A 115 16.36 -27.08 15.41
N ASP A 116 15.79 -26.49 14.34
CA ASP A 116 16.46 -25.51 13.49
C ASP A 116 16.88 -24.26 14.29
N LEU A 117 15.98 -23.77 15.15
CA LEU A 117 16.25 -22.59 15.98
C LEU A 117 17.34 -22.84 17.02
N LEU A 118 17.39 -24.04 17.60
CA LEU A 118 18.42 -24.42 18.56
C LEU A 118 19.78 -24.61 17.87
N GLU A 119 19.81 -25.28 16.72
CA GLU A 119 21.05 -25.47 15.93
C GLU A 119 21.58 -24.12 15.42
N MET A 120 20.72 -23.27 14.86
CA MET A 120 21.06 -21.91 14.44
C MET A 120 21.68 -21.11 15.58
N LYS A 121 21.09 -21.17 16.78
CA LYS A 121 21.60 -20.45 17.94
C LYS A 121 22.94 -20.98 18.43
N GLN A 122 23.16 -22.30 18.39
CA GLN A 122 24.47 -22.89 18.70
C GLN A 122 25.54 -22.36 17.76
N LYS A 123 25.30 -22.40 16.44
CA LYS A 123 26.23 -21.84 15.43
C LYS A 123 26.50 -20.35 15.67
N LEU A 124 25.47 -19.59 16.04
CA LEU A 124 25.59 -18.16 16.35
C LEU A 124 26.48 -17.92 17.58
N ASP A 125 26.23 -18.65 18.67
CA ASP A 125 26.98 -18.49 19.92
C ASP A 125 28.44 -18.96 19.78
N GLU A 126 28.70 -19.97 18.95
CA GLU A 126 30.06 -20.42 18.59
C GLU A 126 30.81 -19.36 17.79
N ARG A 127 30.17 -18.80 16.75
CA ARG A 127 30.74 -17.74 15.91
C ARG A 127 31.09 -16.49 16.73
N ASP A 128 30.18 -16.09 17.62
CA ASP A 128 30.33 -14.88 18.44
C ASP A 128 31.23 -15.12 19.68
N GLY A 129 31.64 -16.37 19.95
CA GLY A 129 32.43 -16.75 21.13
C GLY A 129 31.67 -16.61 22.45
N THR A 130 30.33 -16.60 22.39
CA THR A 130 29.43 -16.34 23.52
C THR A 130 28.76 -17.61 24.06
N THR A 131 29.26 -18.80 23.75
CA THR A 131 28.67 -20.07 24.21
C THR A 131 28.46 -20.09 25.72
N PRO A 132 27.21 -20.10 26.22
CA PRO A 132 26.95 -20.07 27.65
C PRO A 132 27.47 -21.31 28.36
N GLU A 133 27.96 -21.16 29.59
CA GLU A 133 28.49 -22.25 30.40
C GLU A 133 27.43 -23.34 30.68
N THR A 134 26.15 -22.95 30.75
CA THR A 134 25.01 -23.85 30.86
C THR A 134 24.85 -24.78 29.65
N VAL A 135 25.16 -24.31 28.45
CA VAL A 135 25.12 -25.11 27.22
C VAL A 135 26.29 -26.12 27.22
N ARG A 136 27.47 -25.70 27.70
CA ARG A 136 28.61 -26.62 27.90
C ARG A 136 28.31 -27.72 28.94
N GLN A 137 27.43 -27.44 29.89
CA GLN A 137 26.90 -28.39 30.88
C GLN A 137 25.70 -29.20 30.38
N GLY A 138 25.33 -29.11 29.10
CA GLY A 138 24.25 -29.89 28.48
C GLY A 138 22.83 -29.36 28.72
N LYS A 139 22.65 -28.16 29.30
CA LYS A 139 21.34 -27.55 29.54
C LYS A 139 21.05 -26.49 28.47
N ILE A 140 20.23 -26.85 27.48
CA ILE A 140 19.82 -25.95 26.39
C ILE A 140 18.47 -25.31 26.74
N ALA A 141 18.41 -23.98 26.78
CA ALA A 141 17.15 -23.26 27.01
C ALA A 141 16.30 -23.24 25.74
N THR A 142 15.15 -23.92 25.75
CA THR A 142 14.23 -24.04 24.61
C THR A 142 13.11 -22.99 24.58
N ARG A 143 12.77 -22.41 25.74
CA ARG A 143 11.61 -21.52 25.90
C ARG A 143 11.59 -20.33 24.94
N TRP A 144 12.74 -19.75 24.61
CA TRP A 144 12.81 -18.64 23.65
C TRP A 144 12.41 -19.08 22.23
N ALA A 145 12.80 -20.29 21.82
CA ALA A 145 12.49 -20.87 20.52
C ALA A 145 11.00 -21.23 20.46
N GLU A 146 10.44 -21.79 21.54
CA GLU A 146 9.00 -22.07 21.66
C GLU A 146 8.18 -20.78 21.54
N ASN A 147 8.57 -19.72 22.26
CA ASN A 147 7.92 -18.42 22.18
C ASN A 147 7.98 -17.84 20.77
N LEU A 148 9.12 -17.96 20.08
CA LEU A 148 9.27 -17.50 18.70
C LEU A 148 8.39 -18.30 17.73
N LEU A 149 8.36 -19.63 17.84
CA LEU A 149 7.48 -20.47 17.02
C LEU A 149 6.00 -20.16 17.26
N ASN A 150 5.60 -19.95 18.52
CA ASN A 150 4.24 -19.53 18.86
C ASN A 150 3.89 -18.17 18.25
N SER A 151 4.84 -17.22 18.23
CA SER A 151 4.68 -15.91 17.61
C SER A 151 4.54 -16.01 16.08
N ILE A 152 5.35 -16.87 15.44
CA ILE A 152 5.22 -17.18 14.00
C ILE A 152 3.85 -17.78 13.70
N GLU A 153 3.39 -18.75 14.51
CA GLU A 153 2.08 -19.38 14.33
C GLU A 153 0.94 -18.36 14.49
N ALA A 154 1.00 -17.51 15.52
CA ALA A 154 0.02 -16.46 15.74
C ALA A 154 -0.05 -15.44 14.58
N SER A 155 1.05 -15.25 13.85
CA SER A 155 1.11 -14.34 12.70
C SER A 155 0.33 -14.82 11.47
N LYS A 156 -0.10 -16.10 11.42
CA LYS A 156 -0.80 -16.69 10.27
C LYS A 156 -2.17 -16.08 9.95
N HIS A 157 -2.72 -15.25 10.84
CA HIS A 157 -4.02 -14.60 10.64
C HIS A 157 -3.93 -13.07 10.54
N PRO A 158 -3.14 -12.50 9.60
CA PRO A 158 -3.04 -11.06 9.45
C PRO A 158 -4.33 -10.48 8.84
N THR A 159 -4.44 -9.16 8.80
CA THR A 159 -5.38 -8.53 7.86
C THR A 159 -4.79 -8.53 6.44
N LEU A 160 -5.62 -8.51 5.41
CA LEU A 160 -5.20 -8.43 4.01
C LEU A 160 -4.27 -7.24 3.78
N ALA A 161 -4.60 -6.08 4.34
CA ALA A 161 -3.75 -4.89 4.26
C ALA A 161 -2.36 -5.09 4.87
N ARG A 162 -2.27 -5.82 5.99
CA ARG A 162 -1.00 -6.12 6.66
C ARG A 162 -0.17 -7.12 5.88
N PHE A 163 -0.82 -8.15 5.34
CA PHE A 163 -0.15 -9.14 4.49
C PHE A 163 0.42 -8.51 3.21
N LEU A 164 -0.37 -7.68 2.52
CA LEU A 164 0.09 -6.92 1.35
C LEU A 164 1.26 -6.00 1.65
N PHE A 165 1.22 -5.35 2.82
CA PHE A 165 2.34 -4.55 3.27
C PHE A 165 3.57 -5.43 3.56
N ALA A 166 3.38 -6.58 4.22
CA ALA A 166 4.43 -7.49 4.63
C ALA A 166 5.22 -8.11 3.48
N ILE A 167 4.57 -8.46 2.37
CA ILE A 167 5.24 -9.06 1.20
C ILE A 167 6.17 -8.08 0.46
N GLY A 168 6.13 -6.78 0.81
CA GLY A 168 7.17 -5.82 0.42
C GLY A 168 7.19 -5.44 -1.06
N ILE A 169 6.02 -5.31 -1.70
CA ILE A 169 5.94 -4.88 -3.10
C ILE A 169 6.45 -3.43 -3.24
N PRO A 170 7.40 -3.15 -4.16
CA PRO A 170 7.88 -1.79 -4.41
C PRO A 170 6.74 -0.79 -4.65
N HIS A 171 6.90 0.44 -4.15
CA HIS A 171 5.89 1.51 -4.21
C HIS A 171 4.56 1.25 -3.49
N ILE A 172 4.39 0.10 -2.82
CA ILE A 172 3.18 -0.24 -2.05
C ILE A 172 3.48 -0.17 -0.56
N GLY A 173 3.25 1.02 0.01
CA GLY A 173 3.35 1.24 1.45
C GLY A 173 2.09 0.83 2.21
N GLU A 174 2.09 1.08 3.51
CA GLU A 174 1.00 0.71 4.43
C GLU A 174 -0.35 1.31 4.01
N ASN A 175 -0.38 2.59 3.61
CA ASN A 175 -1.61 3.25 3.18
C ASN A 175 -2.15 2.67 1.86
N THR A 176 -1.26 2.47 0.88
CA THR A 176 -1.62 1.85 -0.40
C THR A 176 -2.14 0.45 -0.19
N SER A 177 -1.54 -0.33 0.71
CA SER A 177 -1.99 -1.68 1.07
C SER A 177 -3.40 -1.68 1.67
N LYS A 178 -3.73 -0.72 2.55
CA LYS A 178 -5.09 -0.54 3.09
C LYS A 178 -6.10 -0.19 2.01
N ILE A 179 -5.73 0.69 1.09
CA ILE A 179 -6.59 1.07 -0.05
C ILE A 179 -6.85 -0.16 -0.93
N LEU A 180 -5.81 -0.89 -1.31
CA LEU A 180 -5.92 -2.08 -2.17
C LEU A 180 -6.77 -3.17 -1.51
N ALA A 181 -6.51 -3.48 -0.23
CA ALA A 181 -7.29 -4.45 0.53
C ALA A 181 -8.77 -4.07 0.59
N LYS A 182 -9.09 -2.78 0.86
CA LYS A 182 -10.46 -2.28 0.90
C LYS A 182 -11.17 -2.43 -0.46
N TRP A 183 -10.47 -2.12 -1.56
CA TRP A 183 -11.07 -2.09 -2.89
C TRP A 183 -11.22 -3.48 -3.50
N LEU A 184 -10.25 -4.36 -3.29
CA LEU A 184 -10.17 -5.67 -3.94
C LEU A 184 -10.69 -6.81 -3.07
N GLY A 185 -10.71 -6.64 -1.74
CA GLY A 185 -11.39 -7.51 -0.80
C GLY A 185 -10.69 -8.83 -0.48
N ASN A 186 -10.01 -9.47 -1.44
CA ASN A 186 -9.40 -10.78 -1.25
C ASN A 186 -8.14 -11.02 -2.08
N MET A 187 -7.37 -12.06 -1.72
CA MET A 187 -6.13 -12.41 -2.41
C MET A 187 -6.36 -12.84 -3.87
N GLY A 188 -7.54 -13.39 -4.19
CA GLY A 188 -7.91 -13.78 -5.54
C GLY A 188 -7.89 -12.61 -6.52
N PHE A 189 -8.48 -11.47 -6.16
CA PHE A 189 -8.43 -10.25 -6.97
C PHE A 189 -7.07 -9.56 -6.93
N ILE A 190 -6.43 -9.48 -5.75
CA ILE A 190 -5.10 -8.88 -5.59
C ILE A 190 -4.09 -9.44 -6.60
N ARG A 191 -4.13 -10.75 -6.85
CA ARG A 191 -3.17 -11.45 -7.71
C ARG A 191 -3.38 -11.23 -9.21
N LYS A 192 -4.62 -10.92 -9.63
CA LYS A 192 -5.00 -10.96 -11.06
C LYS A 192 -5.47 -9.63 -11.63
N VAL A 193 -5.83 -8.65 -10.81
CA VAL A 193 -6.34 -7.37 -11.29
C VAL A 193 -5.23 -6.61 -12.04
N PRO A 194 -5.41 -6.29 -13.33
CA PRO A 194 -4.39 -5.66 -14.14
C PRO A 194 -4.22 -4.17 -13.80
N ASP A 195 -3.09 -3.62 -14.19
CA ASP A 195 -2.67 -2.24 -13.94
C ASP A 195 -3.72 -1.22 -14.43
N LEU A 196 -4.39 -1.50 -15.55
CA LEU A 196 -5.49 -0.67 -16.10
C LEU A 196 -6.67 -0.50 -15.13
N ILE A 197 -6.96 -1.50 -14.31
CA ILE A 197 -8.03 -1.46 -13.30
C ILE A 197 -7.48 -0.90 -11.99
N LEU A 198 -6.28 -1.30 -11.57
CA LEU A 198 -5.65 -0.80 -10.34
C LEU A 198 -5.53 0.73 -10.34
N ARG A 199 -5.20 1.35 -11.48
CA ARG A 199 -5.11 2.80 -11.64
C ARG A 199 -6.44 3.54 -11.45
N GLN A 200 -7.58 2.84 -11.48
CA GLN A 200 -8.90 3.41 -11.24
C GLN A 200 -9.23 3.50 -9.73
N ILE A 201 -8.42 2.85 -8.89
CA ILE A 201 -8.58 2.91 -7.44
C ILE A 201 -8.07 4.27 -6.93
N PRO A 202 -8.90 5.08 -6.26
CA PRO A 202 -8.47 6.36 -5.71
C PRO A 202 -7.29 6.20 -4.74
N GLY A 203 -6.19 6.89 -5.05
CA GLY A 203 -4.95 6.83 -4.27
C GLY A 203 -3.94 5.76 -4.73
N VAL A 204 -4.24 5.02 -5.80
CA VAL A 204 -3.29 4.10 -6.45
C VAL A 204 -2.75 4.77 -7.73
N GLY A 205 -1.46 5.11 -7.71
CA GLY A 205 -0.75 5.68 -8.85
C GLY A 205 -0.26 4.63 -9.85
N ARG A 206 0.34 5.09 -10.95
CA ARG A 206 0.89 4.23 -12.01
C ARG A 206 1.99 3.31 -11.47
N GLU A 207 2.90 3.85 -10.67
CA GLU A 207 4.05 3.12 -10.11
C GLU A 207 3.58 1.96 -9.23
N ALA A 208 2.63 2.23 -8.32
CA ALA A 208 2.06 1.19 -7.46
C ALA A 208 1.30 0.12 -8.24
N ALA A 209 0.49 0.51 -9.24
CA ALA A 209 -0.23 -0.42 -10.09
C ALA A 209 0.73 -1.31 -10.91
N THR A 210 1.75 -0.71 -11.52
CA THR A 210 2.75 -1.44 -12.31
C THR A 210 3.58 -2.37 -11.43
N SER A 211 3.97 -1.95 -10.23
CA SER A 211 4.68 -2.82 -9.28
C SER A 211 3.84 -3.99 -8.81
N MET A 212 2.55 -3.78 -8.52
CA MET A 212 1.63 -4.87 -8.15
C MET A 212 1.55 -5.92 -9.25
N THR A 213 1.27 -5.50 -10.50
CA THR A 213 1.15 -6.45 -11.62
C THR A 213 2.46 -7.13 -11.94
N THR A 214 3.57 -6.39 -11.91
CA THR A 214 4.90 -6.96 -12.20
C THR A 214 5.29 -7.97 -11.13
N PHE A 215 5.00 -7.69 -9.85
CA PHE A 215 5.25 -8.60 -8.76
C PHE A 215 4.54 -9.94 -8.96
N PHE A 216 3.22 -9.91 -9.24
CA PHE A 216 2.44 -11.14 -9.45
C PHE A 216 2.65 -11.79 -10.82
N ALA A 217 3.20 -11.09 -11.80
CA ALA A 217 3.63 -11.68 -13.08
C ALA A 217 4.89 -12.56 -12.94
N GLN A 218 5.70 -12.36 -11.90
CA GLN A 218 6.90 -13.17 -11.64
C GLN A 218 6.57 -14.49 -10.93
N ALA A 219 7.01 -15.61 -11.50
CA ALA A 219 6.73 -16.94 -10.97
C ALA A 219 7.27 -17.16 -9.55
N GLY A 220 8.50 -16.69 -9.26
CA GLY A 220 9.11 -16.83 -7.94
C GLY A 220 8.30 -16.12 -6.84
N ASN A 221 7.82 -14.90 -7.09
CA ASN A 221 7.00 -14.18 -6.11
C ASN A 221 5.67 -14.91 -5.85
N ARG A 222 5.01 -15.42 -6.90
CA ARG A 222 3.80 -16.23 -6.75
C ARG A 222 4.05 -17.46 -5.88
N GLN A 223 5.14 -18.18 -6.14
CA GLN A 223 5.52 -19.36 -5.36
C GLN A 223 5.75 -19.05 -3.88
N VAL A 224 6.42 -17.94 -3.55
CA VAL A 224 6.64 -17.53 -2.16
C VAL A 224 5.31 -17.20 -1.46
N VAL A 225 4.42 -16.46 -2.13
CA VAL A 225 3.09 -16.17 -1.57
C VAL A 225 2.28 -17.46 -1.42
N ASP A 226 2.30 -18.34 -2.42
CA ASP A 226 1.63 -19.64 -2.37
C ASP A 226 2.15 -20.49 -1.22
N ALA A 227 3.47 -20.56 -1.01
CA ALA A 227 4.06 -21.31 0.10
C ALA A 227 3.56 -20.81 1.47
N MET A 228 3.47 -19.48 1.66
CA MET A 228 2.87 -18.91 2.88
C MET A 228 1.40 -19.32 3.05
N LEU A 229 0.60 -19.25 1.98
CA LEU A 229 -0.81 -19.66 2.04
C LEU A 229 -0.96 -21.17 2.35
N HIS A 230 -0.13 -22.01 1.74
CA HIS A 230 -0.12 -23.46 2.01
C HIS A 230 0.36 -23.79 3.44
N ALA A 231 1.24 -22.95 4.02
CA ALA A 231 1.67 -23.07 5.42
C ALA A 231 0.60 -22.59 6.43
N GLY A 232 -0.57 -22.16 5.95
CA GLY A 232 -1.72 -21.78 6.78
C GLY A 232 -1.88 -20.29 7.01
N VAL A 233 -1.12 -19.42 6.30
CA VAL A 233 -1.36 -17.98 6.35
C VAL A 233 -2.67 -17.66 5.63
N HIS A 234 -3.64 -17.12 6.36
CA HIS A 234 -4.95 -16.73 5.83
C HIS A 234 -5.35 -15.36 6.35
N CYS A 235 -5.67 -14.43 5.45
CA CYS A 235 -6.06 -13.09 5.85
C CYS A 235 -7.48 -13.11 6.45
N ARG A 236 -7.62 -12.65 7.70
CA ARG A 236 -8.85 -12.81 8.50
C ARG A 236 -10.03 -11.91 8.08
N ASP A 237 -9.75 -10.88 7.31
CA ASP A 237 -10.71 -9.87 6.85
C ASP A 237 -10.92 -9.92 5.33
N GLU A 238 -10.61 -11.05 4.69
CA GLU A 238 -10.97 -11.23 3.28
C GLU A 238 -12.50 -11.23 3.08
N GLY A 239 -12.92 -10.64 1.98
CA GLY A 239 -14.33 -10.51 1.65
C GLY A 239 -14.56 -10.06 0.21
N ALA A 240 -15.78 -9.55 -0.02
CA ALA A 240 -16.17 -9.04 -1.31
C ALA A 240 -15.42 -7.73 -1.66
N PRO A 241 -15.16 -7.46 -2.95
CA PRO A 241 -14.64 -6.18 -3.40
C PRO A 241 -15.56 -5.00 -3.02
N CYS A 242 -15.05 -3.78 -3.10
CA CYS A 242 -15.81 -2.60 -2.71
C CYS A 242 -17.04 -2.35 -3.62
N ALA A 243 -18.21 -2.09 -3.02
CA ALA A 243 -19.42 -1.73 -3.76
C ALA A 243 -19.26 -0.49 -4.69
N GLN A 244 -18.27 0.36 -4.40
CA GLN A 244 -18.00 1.58 -5.17
C GLN A 244 -17.53 1.28 -6.61
N TRP A 245 -17.12 0.06 -6.92
CA TRP A 245 -16.83 -0.37 -8.29
C TRP A 245 -18.05 -0.19 -9.22
N HIS A 246 -19.27 -0.39 -8.72
CA HIS A 246 -20.51 -0.16 -9.49
C HIS A 246 -20.76 1.32 -9.82
N THR A 247 -20.10 2.26 -9.13
CA THR A 247 -20.24 3.70 -9.38
C THR A 247 -19.26 4.23 -10.42
N GLN A 248 -18.30 3.40 -10.87
CA GLN A 248 -17.32 3.78 -11.87
C GLN A 248 -17.80 3.40 -13.28
N MET A 249 -17.71 4.34 -14.23
CA MET A 249 -17.90 4.04 -15.65
C MET A 249 -16.65 3.33 -16.20
N TYR A 250 -16.55 2.03 -15.90
CA TYR A 250 -15.33 1.27 -16.18
C TYR A 250 -14.94 1.26 -17.66
N LEU A 251 -15.90 1.21 -18.60
CA LEU A 251 -15.59 1.25 -20.03
C LEU A 251 -14.96 2.58 -20.45
N GLN A 252 -15.46 3.72 -19.94
CA GLN A 252 -14.84 5.02 -20.19
C GLN A 252 -13.40 5.01 -19.71
N GLU A 253 -13.16 4.55 -18.48
CA GLU A 253 -11.83 4.57 -17.88
C GLU A 253 -10.86 3.60 -18.57
N LEU A 254 -11.33 2.43 -19.02
CA LEU A 254 -10.56 1.51 -19.86
C LEU A 254 -10.14 2.17 -21.18
N LEU A 255 -11.05 2.86 -21.87
CA LEU A 255 -10.75 3.57 -23.12
C LEU A 255 -9.77 4.73 -22.92
N ILE A 256 -9.88 5.46 -21.82
CA ILE A 256 -8.91 6.52 -21.45
C ILE A 256 -7.54 5.90 -21.17
N ALA A 257 -7.51 4.81 -20.39
CA ALA A 257 -6.28 4.15 -19.98
C ALA A 257 -5.54 3.45 -21.14
N ALA A 258 -6.27 3.08 -22.21
CA ALA A 258 -5.72 2.58 -23.47
C ALA A 258 -4.91 3.64 -24.24
N GLY A 259 -5.04 4.93 -23.91
CA GLY A 259 -4.22 6.00 -24.49
C GLY A 259 -4.45 6.24 -25.98
N ILE A 260 -5.66 5.93 -26.47
CA ILE A 260 -6.00 6.02 -27.89
C ILE A 260 -5.97 7.48 -28.34
N ASN A 261 -5.19 7.77 -29.39
CA ASN A 261 -5.01 9.13 -29.88
C ASN A 261 -6.37 9.75 -30.28
N LYS A 262 -6.63 10.98 -29.85
CA LYS A 262 -7.90 11.70 -30.04
C LYS A 262 -9.11 11.04 -29.35
N LEU A 263 -8.93 10.09 -28.43
CA LEU A 263 -10.00 9.51 -27.62
C LEU A 263 -9.85 9.91 -26.13
N GLY A 264 -9.90 11.22 -25.85
CA GLY A 264 -9.86 11.73 -24.49
C GLY A 264 -11.16 11.48 -23.70
N LYS A 265 -11.18 11.90 -22.43
CA LYS A 265 -12.25 11.66 -21.46
C LYS A 265 -13.68 11.85 -21.99
N THR A 266 -13.96 12.98 -22.64
CA THR A 266 -15.31 13.28 -23.16
C THR A 266 -15.76 12.27 -24.23
N ARG A 267 -14.85 11.87 -25.13
CA ARG A 267 -15.18 10.94 -26.22
C ARG A 267 -15.25 9.50 -25.73
N ALA A 268 -14.40 9.13 -24.78
CA ALA A 268 -14.50 7.85 -24.08
C ALA A 268 -15.84 7.74 -23.32
N GLY A 269 -16.26 8.81 -22.64
CA GLY A 269 -17.55 8.88 -21.95
C GLY A 269 -18.73 8.79 -22.90
N LEU A 270 -18.66 9.44 -24.07
CA LEU A 270 -19.66 9.30 -25.13
C LEU A 270 -19.80 7.83 -25.57
N MET A 271 -18.70 7.16 -25.86
CA MET A 271 -18.74 5.74 -26.23
C MET A 271 -19.27 4.86 -25.11
N ALA A 272 -18.85 5.11 -23.86
CA ALA A 272 -19.35 4.37 -22.70
C ALA A 272 -20.83 4.62 -22.38
N GLY A 273 -21.40 5.75 -22.82
CA GLY A 273 -22.84 6.00 -22.73
C GLY A 273 -23.66 5.27 -23.80
N HIS A 274 -23.04 4.98 -24.95
CA HIS A 274 -23.71 4.29 -26.06
C HIS A 274 -23.54 2.77 -26.06
N TYR A 275 -22.45 2.26 -25.47
CA TYR A 275 -22.12 0.84 -25.46
C TYR A 275 -21.94 0.33 -24.03
N PRO A 276 -22.55 -0.82 -23.67
CA PRO A 276 -22.51 -1.33 -22.29
C PRO A 276 -21.15 -1.94 -21.91
N ASN A 277 -20.35 -2.37 -22.89
CA ASN A 277 -19.05 -3.00 -22.73
C ASN A 277 -18.21 -2.89 -24.03
N LEU A 278 -16.95 -3.30 -23.96
CA LEU A 278 -15.97 -3.24 -25.04
C LEU A 278 -16.32 -4.17 -26.22
N PRO A 279 -16.78 -5.42 -26.04
CA PRO A 279 -17.28 -6.26 -27.13
C PRO A 279 -18.38 -5.59 -27.94
N ALA A 280 -19.38 -5.01 -27.28
CA ALA A 280 -20.47 -4.30 -27.96
C ALA A 280 -19.96 -3.09 -28.74
N LEU A 281 -18.98 -2.36 -28.19
CA LEU A 281 -18.30 -1.28 -28.90
C LEU A 281 -17.54 -1.80 -30.12
N ILE A 282 -16.75 -2.87 -29.99
CA ILE A 282 -15.98 -3.46 -31.09
C ILE A 282 -16.91 -3.94 -32.21
N GLU A 283 -17.97 -4.67 -31.86
CA GLU A 283 -18.96 -5.20 -32.81
C GLU A 283 -19.69 -4.08 -33.56
N ALA A 284 -19.97 -2.95 -32.89
CA ALA A 284 -20.65 -1.84 -33.52
C ALA A 284 -19.88 -1.25 -34.71
N GLY A 285 -18.54 -1.21 -34.61
CA GLY A 285 -17.65 -0.74 -35.67
C GLY A 285 -17.73 0.75 -35.98
N GLU A 286 -16.82 1.21 -36.84
CA GLU A 286 -16.55 2.63 -37.09
C GLU A 286 -17.80 3.43 -37.50
N ALA A 287 -18.64 2.87 -38.37
CA ALA A 287 -19.83 3.54 -38.86
C ALA A 287 -20.82 3.89 -37.74
N ARG A 288 -21.02 2.97 -36.78
CA ARG A 288 -21.92 3.20 -35.63
C ARG A 288 -21.29 4.13 -34.59
N TRP A 289 -19.97 4.12 -34.43
CA TRP A 289 -19.28 5.11 -33.57
C TRP A 289 -19.45 6.53 -34.11
N ILE A 290 -19.36 6.72 -35.43
CA ILE A 290 -19.60 8.03 -36.08
C ILE A 290 -21.06 8.46 -35.90
N ALA A 291 -22.02 7.55 -36.10
CA ALA A 291 -23.44 7.82 -35.86
C ALA A 291 -23.73 8.17 -34.39
N ALA A 292 -22.99 7.58 -33.45
CA ALA A 292 -23.01 7.91 -32.02
C ALA A 292 -22.27 9.22 -31.67
N GLY A 293 -21.79 9.98 -32.67
CA GLY A 293 -21.17 11.30 -32.48
C GLY A 293 -19.66 11.29 -32.30
N LEU A 294 -18.97 10.16 -32.49
CA LEU A 294 -17.50 10.13 -32.47
C LEU A 294 -16.94 10.73 -33.77
N PRO A 295 -16.06 11.75 -33.72
CA PRO A 295 -15.50 12.35 -34.93
C PRO A 295 -14.71 11.34 -35.76
N ARG A 296 -14.81 11.41 -37.10
CA ARG A 296 -14.18 10.46 -38.04
C ARG A 296 -12.71 10.17 -37.72
N ALA A 297 -11.90 11.19 -37.43
CA ALA A 297 -10.49 11.01 -37.07
C ALA A 297 -10.28 10.20 -35.78
N ALA A 298 -11.14 10.35 -34.77
CA ALA A 298 -11.09 9.57 -33.55
C ALA A 298 -11.59 8.13 -33.79
N SER A 299 -12.64 7.96 -34.60
CA SER A 299 -13.18 6.65 -34.98
C SER A 299 -12.15 5.81 -35.76
N GLN A 300 -11.43 6.41 -36.69
CA GLN A 300 -10.33 5.77 -37.43
C GLN A 300 -9.19 5.36 -36.50
N ASN A 301 -8.75 6.24 -35.58
CA ASN A 301 -7.72 5.92 -34.61
C ASN A 301 -8.13 4.74 -33.70
N LEU A 302 -9.37 4.74 -33.23
CA LEU A 302 -9.94 3.65 -32.43
C LEU A 302 -9.99 2.33 -33.23
N SER A 303 -10.41 2.39 -34.50
CA SER A 303 -10.45 1.24 -35.40
C SER A 303 -9.06 0.62 -35.60
N VAL A 304 -8.05 1.45 -35.92
CA VAL A 304 -6.65 1.02 -36.11
C VAL A 304 -6.08 0.44 -34.81
N TRP A 305 -6.34 1.07 -33.67
CA TRP A 305 -5.88 0.60 -32.36
C TRP A 305 -6.49 -0.77 -32.02
N LEU A 306 -7.80 -0.95 -32.21
CA LEU A 306 -8.51 -2.21 -31.96
C LEU A 306 -8.14 -3.32 -32.94
N ALA A 307 -7.59 -3.00 -34.11
CA ALA A 307 -7.08 -4.00 -35.06
C ALA A 307 -5.77 -4.66 -34.59
N ASP A 308 -4.96 -3.99 -33.74
CA ASP A 308 -3.77 -4.59 -33.15
C ASP A 308 -4.15 -5.50 -31.97
N LEU A 309 -4.10 -6.81 -32.20
CA LEU A 309 -4.42 -7.82 -31.19
C LEU A 309 -3.55 -7.72 -29.93
N ARG A 310 -2.31 -7.21 -30.04
CA ARG A 310 -1.42 -7.02 -28.87
C ARG A 310 -1.91 -5.92 -27.94
N GLN A 311 -2.68 -4.97 -28.47
CA GLN A 311 -3.27 -3.86 -27.72
C GLN A 311 -4.69 -4.21 -27.26
N ARG A 312 -5.49 -4.79 -28.17
CA ARG A 312 -6.88 -5.18 -27.91
C ARG A 312 -7.02 -6.28 -26.86
N ASN A 313 -6.20 -7.33 -26.91
CA ASN A 313 -6.38 -8.49 -26.04
C ASN A 313 -6.18 -8.17 -24.55
N PRO A 314 -5.14 -7.39 -24.14
CA PRO A 314 -5.04 -6.94 -22.75
C PRO A 314 -6.24 -6.11 -22.27
N LEU A 315 -6.84 -5.30 -23.15
CA LEU A 315 -8.01 -4.49 -22.80
C LEU A 315 -9.26 -5.36 -22.59
N LEU A 316 -9.47 -6.36 -23.43
CA LEU A 316 -10.53 -7.36 -23.26
C LEU A 316 -10.34 -8.20 -21.99
N ALA A 317 -9.10 -8.62 -21.70
CA ALA A 317 -8.79 -9.34 -20.46
C ALA A 317 -9.05 -8.47 -19.22
N ALA A 318 -8.70 -7.18 -19.27
CA ALA A 318 -8.99 -6.24 -18.20
C ALA A 318 -10.51 -6.06 -18.00
N GLU A 319 -11.29 -5.95 -19.08
CA GLU A 319 -12.74 -5.88 -18.95
C GLU A 319 -13.33 -7.15 -18.33
N GLN A 320 -12.86 -8.34 -18.73
CA GLN A 320 -13.32 -9.59 -18.14
C GLN A 320 -13.09 -9.63 -16.62
N ILE A 321 -11.90 -9.23 -16.16
CA ILE A 321 -11.60 -9.13 -14.73
C ILE A 321 -12.46 -8.06 -14.05
N MET A 322 -12.74 -6.94 -14.71
CA MET A 322 -13.64 -5.91 -14.19
C MET A 322 -15.06 -6.44 -13.99
N LEU A 323 -15.58 -7.22 -14.95
CA LEU A 323 -16.90 -7.84 -14.85
C LEU A 323 -16.95 -8.86 -13.70
N GLU A 324 -15.93 -9.70 -13.55
CA GLU A 324 -15.82 -10.61 -12.40
C GLU A 324 -15.80 -9.85 -11.07
N LEU A 325 -15.09 -8.73 -11.03
CA LEU A 325 -14.99 -7.89 -9.85
C LEU A 325 -16.33 -7.21 -9.53
N LEU A 326 -17.06 -6.72 -10.54
CA LEU A 326 -18.41 -6.14 -10.39
C LEU A 326 -19.43 -7.19 -9.95
N GLN A 327 -19.33 -8.41 -10.45
CA GLN A 327 -20.18 -9.52 -10.05
C GLN A 327 -19.93 -9.94 -8.60
N ALA A 328 -18.67 -9.92 -8.16
CA ALA A 328 -18.30 -10.25 -6.78
C ALA A 328 -18.57 -9.08 -5.81
N ALA A 329 -18.50 -7.84 -6.29
CA ALA A 329 -18.78 -6.66 -5.48
C ALA A 329 -20.27 -6.62 -5.13
N PRO A 330 -20.62 -6.38 -3.84
CA PRO A 330 -22.02 -6.21 -3.48
C PRO A 330 -22.58 -5.02 -4.26
N LEU A 331 -23.82 -5.14 -4.71
CA LEU A 331 -24.52 -3.99 -5.26
C LEU A 331 -24.44 -2.85 -4.23
N PRO A 332 -24.21 -1.61 -4.66
CA PRO A 332 -24.29 -0.49 -3.76
C PRO A 332 -25.66 -0.59 -3.11
N SER A 333 -25.68 -0.77 -1.78
CA SER A 333 -26.92 -0.62 -1.04
C SER A 333 -27.50 0.70 -1.50
N GLN A 334 -28.77 0.70 -1.91
CA GLN A 334 -29.47 1.97 -2.09
C GLN A 334 -29.11 2.80 -0.88
N PRO A 335 -28.59 4.03 -1.04
CA PRO A 335 -28.07 4.77 0.09
C PRO A 335 -29.17 4.75 1.14
N SER A 336 -28.97 4.00 2.22
CA SER A 336 -29.70 4.22 3.46
C SER A 336 -29.26 5.63 3.78
N VAL A 337 -30.07 6.61 3.37
CA VAL A 337 -29.68 8.01 3.23
C VAL A 337 -28.88 8.35 4.46
N ALA A 338 -27.54 8.37 4.34
CA ALA A 338 -26.71 8.60 5.49
C ALA A 338 -27.16 10.00 5.90
N PRO A 339 -27.76 10.18 7.09
CA PRO A 339 -28.65 11.33 7.31
C PRO A 339 -27.95 12.68 7.11
N LEU A 340 -26.61 12.65 7.16
CA LEU A 340 -25.72 13.79 7.01
C LEU A 340 -24.82 13.70 5.75
N ALA A 341 -25.14 12.83 4.79
CA ALA A 341 -24.42 12.72 3.52
C ALA A 341 -24.26 14.08 2.84
N GLY A 342 -23.02 14.44 2.49
CA GLY A 342 -22.70 15.70 1.81
C GLY A 342 -22.74 16.95 2.70
N LYS A 343 -23.08 16.81 4.00
CA LYS A 343 -23.05 17.93 4.94
C LYS A 343 -21.63 18.15 5.45
N THR A 344 -21.17 19.40 5.47
CA THR A 344 -19.88 19.79 6.06
C THR A 344 -20.11 20.34 7.46
N VAL A 345 -19.46 19.74 8.47
CA VAL A 345 -19.68 20.03 9.88
C VAL A 345 -18.40 20.53 10.54
N VAL A 346 -18.50 21.52 11.43
CA VAL A 346 -17.37 22.00 12.22
C VAL A 346 -17.67 21.82 13.71
N LEU A 347 -16.71 21.23 14.43
CA LEU A 347 -16.77 21.09 15.89
C LEU A 347 -16.04 22.26 16.55
N THR A 348 -16.68 22.92 17.51
CA THR A 348 -16.08 23.98 18.34
C THR A 348 -16.53 23.88 19.80
N GLY A 349 -15.67 24.26 20.74
CA GLY A 349 -15.93 24.09 22.17
C GLY A 349 -15.80 22.64 22.67
N THR A 350 -15.88 22.44 23.99
CA THR A 350 -15.76 21.14 24.67
C THR A 350 -17.14 20.49 24.74
N ILE A 351 -17.25 19.24 24.30
CA ILE A 351 -18.50 18.48 24.30
C ILE A 351 -18.52 17.67 25.60
N GLU A 352 -19.52 17.89 26.44
CA GLU A 352 -19.68 17.15 27.70
C GLU A 352 -19.86 15.65 27.44
N ASN A 353 -19.16 14.82 28.24
CA ASN A 353 -19.30 13.36 28.27
C ASN A 353 -18.97 12.59 26.96
N LEU A 354 -18.34 13.23 25.96
CA LEU A 354 -17.85 12.57 24.74
C LEU A 354 -16.52 13.20 24.27
N SER A 355 -15.56 12.36 23.86
CA SER A 355 -14.34 12.86 23.23
C SER A 355 -14.64 13.39 21.82
N ARG A 356 -13.95 14.46 21.41
CA ARG A 356 -14.11 15.04 20.06
C ARG A 356 -13.83 14.03 18.95
N GLU A 357 -12.89 13.11 19.16
CA GLU A 357 -12.57 12.04 18.20
C GLU A 357 -13.72 11.04 18.04
N VAL A 358 -14.40 10.68 19.13
CA VAL A 358 -15.59 9.80 19.07
C VAL A 358 -16.73 10.50 18.34
N VAL A 359 -16.96 11.78 18.61
CA VAL A 359 -18.00 12.57 17.92
C VAL A 359 -17.69 12.69 16.43
N LYS A 360 -16.43 12.97 16.08
CA LYS A 360 -15.97 13.03 14.69
C LYS A 360 -16.21 11.70 13.97
N SER A 361 -15.77 10.59 14.56
CA SER A 361 -15.96 9.25 14.00
C SER A 361 -17.44 8.91 13.79
N ARG A 362 -18.32 9.26 14.74
CA ARG A 362 -19.77 9.04 14.62
C ARG A 362 -20.43 9.92 13.55
N LEU A 363 -20.00 11.17 13.40
CA LEU A 363 -20.51 12.05 12.33
C LEU A 363 -20.04 11.59 10.95
N GLU A 364 -18.79 11.14 10.83
CA GLU A 364 -18.24 10.55 9.61
C GLU A 364 -18.97 9.24 9.25
N ALA A 365 -19.33 8.42 10.23
CA ALA A 365 -20.15 7.23 10.03
C ALA A 365 -21.57 7.54 9.51
N LEU A 366 -22.12 8.70 9.87
CA LEU A 366 -23.41 9.21 9.34
C LEU A 366 -23.26 9.97 8.00
N GLY A 367 -22.07 9.96 7.39
CA GLY A 367 -21.81 10.53 6.06
C GLY A 367 -21.42 12.01 6.04
N ALA A 368 -21.18 12.64 7.20
CA ALA A 368 -20.78 14.03 7.28
C ALA A 368 -19.26 14.21 7.04
N LYS A 369 -18.88 15.36 6.47
CA LYS A 369 -17.48 15.78 6.34
C LYS A 369 -17.11 16.74 7.47
N VAL A 370 -16.23 16.32 8.38
CA VAL A 370 -15.78 17.18 9.50
C VAL A 370 -14.62 18.08 9.06
N SER A 371 -14.79 19.40 9.21
CA SER A 371 -13.81 20.43 8.87
C SER A 371 -13.31 21.16 10.13
N SER A 372 -12.07 21.66 10.09
CA SER A 372 -11.47 22.46 11.16
C SER A 372 -11.81 23.95 11.07
N SER A 373 -12.32 24.42 9.93
CA SER A 373 -12.62 25.83 9.63
C SER A 373 -14.08 26.06 9.19
N VAL A 374 -14.63 27.21 9.59
CA VAL A 374 -16.00 27.63 9.23
C VAL A 374 -15.95 28.47 7.96
N SER A 375 -16.77 28.11 6.97
CA SER A 375 -16.87 28.78 5.68
C SER A 375 -18.33 28.87 5.24
N LYS A 376 -18.62 29.58 4.14
CA LYS A 376 -19.96 29.60 3.53
C LYS A 376 -20.44 28.23 3.04
N LYS A 377 -19.54 27.26 2.88
CA LYS A 377 -19.86 25.86 2.49
C LYS A 377 -20.14 24.96 3.71
N THR A 378 -19.93 25.47 4.93
CA THR A 378 -20.22 24.74 6.16
C THR A 378 -21.74 24.63 6.30
N SER A 379 -22.24 23.41 6.45
CA SER A 379 -23.68 23.15 6.57
C SER A 379 -24.18 23.50 7.97
N PHE A 380 -23.45 23.09 9.01
CA PHE A 380 -23.75 23.47 10.39
C PHE A 380 -22.50 23.38 11.29
N VAL A 381 -22.55 24.07 12.43
CA VAL A 381 -21.50 24.08 13.45
C VAL A 381 -22.05 23.52 14.75
N ILE A 382 -21.34 22.59 15.37
CA ILE A 382 -21.68 22.06 16.69
C ILE A 382 -20.86 22.83 17.73
N ALA A 383 -21.56 23.51 18.63
CA ALA A 383 -20.98 24.35 19.67
C ALA A 383 -21.11 23.69 21.05
N GLY A 384 -19.97 23.28 21.63
CA GLY A 384 -19.84 22.85 23.02
C GLY A 384 -19.52 24.01 23.98
N GLN A 385 -19.26 23.69 25.24
CA GLN A 385 -18.82 24.66 26.25
C GLN A 385 -17.57 25.42 25.78
N SER A 386 -17.52 26.73 26.01
CA SER A 386 -16.42 27.61 25.57
C SER A 386 -16.18 27.66 24.05
N ALA A 387 -17.25 27.58 23.25
CA ALA A 387 -17.16 27.79 21.81
C ALA A 387 -16.80 29.27 21.49
N GLY A 388 -15.55 29.50 21.07
CA GLY A 388 -14.98 30.83 20.80
C GLY A 388 -15.13 31.32 19.34
N SER A 389 -14.02 31.70 18.71
CA SER A 389 -13.96 32.39 17.41
C SER A 389 -14.71 31.71 16.25
N LYS A 390 -14.84 30.38 16.26
CA LYS A 390 -15.59 29.62 15.24
C LYS A 390 -17.10 29.78 15.37
N LEU A 391 -17.63 29.95 16.59
CA LEU A 391 -19.05 30.21 16.81
C LEU A 391 -19.43 31.62 16.34
N ALA A 392 -18.59 32.62 16.65
CA ALA A 392 -18.76 33.98 16.15
C ALA A 392 -18.78 33.99 14.61
N ARG A 393 -17.83 33.29 13.98
CA ARG A 393 -17.76 33.19 12.53
C ARG A 393 -18.95 32.47 11.89
N ALA A 394 -19.52 31.48 12.58
CA ALA A 394 -20.73 30.79 12.12
C ALA A 394 -21.95 31.73 12.12
N ARG A 395 -22.10 32.56 13.17
CA ARG A 395 -23.17 33.56 13.28
C ARG A 395 -23.06 34.62 12.19
N GLU A 396 -21.86 35.15 11.95
CA GLU A 396 -21.61 36.14 10.88
C GLU A 396 -21.97 35.62 9.49
N LEU A 397 -21.73 34.33 9.24
CA LEU A 397 -21.97 33.70 7.94
C LEU A 397 -23.39 33.12 7.81
N GLY A 398 -24.23 33.24 8.84
CA GLY A 398 -25.59 32.68 8.84
C GLY A 398 -25.62 31.15 8.79
N VAL A 399 -24.56 30.48 9.24
CA VAL A 399 -24.47 29.01 9.26
C VAL A 399 -25.24 28.48 10.46
N GLU A 400 -25.98 27.39 10.28
CA GLU A 400 -26.79 26.77 11.32
C GLU A 400 -25.92 26.29 12.51
N ILE A 401 -26.38 26.52 13.75
CA ILE A 401 -25.65 26.18 14.98
C ILE A 401 -26.43 25.13 15.77
N TRP A 402 -25.76 24.05 16.13
CA TRP A 402 -26.29 22.97 16.97
C TRP A 402 -25.61 23.00 18.34
N ASP A 403 -26.40 22.81 19.39
CA ASP A 403 -25.88 22.59 20.74
C ASP A 403 -25.59 21.09 20.99
N THR A 404 -25.03 20.80 22.17
CA THR A 404 -24.69 19.44 22.59
C THR A 404 -25.91 18.57 22.89
N ALA A 405 -27.10 19.16 23.09
CA ALA A 405 -28.35 18.43 23.27
C ALA A 405 -28.87 17.91 21.93
N ARG A 406 -28.97 18.80 20.93
CA ARG A 406 -29.36 18.47 19.57
C ARG A 406 -28.42 17.47 18.91
N LEU A 407 -27.11 17.57 19.15
CA LEU A 407 -26.15 16.55 18.71
C LEU A 407 -26.50 15.17 19.29
N ARG A 408 -26.80 15.07 20.59
CA ARG A 408 -27.12 13.80 21.25
C ARG A 408 -28.40 13.20 20.72
N ASP A 409 -29.43 14.02 20.49
CA ASP A 409 -30.71 13.55 19.96
C ASP A 409 -30.57 13.01 18.53
N VAL A 410 -29.79 13.70 17.69
CA VAL A 410 -29.45 13.25 16.34
C VAL A 410 -28.67 11.92 16.38
N LEU A 411 -27.66 11.82 17.24
CA LEU A 411 -26.88 10.58 17.38
C LEU A 411 -27.72 9.42 17.92
N ARG A 412 -28.66 9.65 18.84
CA ARG A 412 -29.58 8.62 19.36
C ARG A 412 -30.58 8.19 18.30
N LYS A 413 -31.19 9.15 17.59
CA LYS A 413 -32.18 8.91 16.55
C LYS A 413 -31.61 8.02 15.43
N TYR A 414 -30.35 8.24 15.06
CA TYR A 414 -29.71 7.49 13.98
C TYR A 414 -28.89 6.28 14.44
N ALA A 415 -28.65 6.11 15.74
CA ALA A 415 -28.14 4.86 16.31
C ALA A 415 -29.20 3.76 16.41
N ALA A 416 -30.50 4.11 16.40
CA ALA A 416 -31.62 3.15 16.43
C ALA A 416 -32.04 2.63 15.04
N LEU A 417 -31.43 3.15 13.97
CA LEU A 417 -31.70 2.83 12.56
C LEU A 417 -30.52 2.12 11.87
N ALA A 418 -29.43 1.86 12.60
CA ALA A 418 -28.18 1.28 12.11
C ALA A 418 -28.02 -0.17 12.57
#